data_AF-A0A3P7M626-F1
#
_entry.id   AF-A0A3P7M626-F1
#
_cell.length_a   1.000
_cell.length_b   1.000
_cell.length_c   1.000
_cell.angle_alpha   90.00
_cell.angle_beta   90.00
_cell.angle_gamma   90.00
#
_symmetry.space_group_name_H-M   'P 1'
#
loop_
_entity.id
_entity.type
_entity.pdbx_description
1 polymer ?
#
loop_
_entity_poly.entity_id
_entity_poly.type
_entity_poly.pdbx_seq_one_letter_code
_entity_poly.pdbx_strand_id
1 'polypeptide(L)'
;MSFDLPPLKPDTVEEVFAEKCQRINLDYYSLYHFDELTIEGRKFQYRLSSNGDFMTLVSTFNGQSVVMVSVWTNMDHEKRLRDIHQYLLKKEQQGVTLP
;
A
#
# COMPACT_ATOMS: atom_id res chain seq x y z
N MET A 1 -19.56 -26.13 10.01
CA MET A 1 -19.72 -24.89 10.80
C MET A 1 -19.25 -23.76 9.91
N SER A 2 -20.14 -22.91 9.40
CA SER A 2 -19.70 -21.66 8.78
C SER A 2 -19.27 -20.75 9.92
N PHE A 3 -17.99 -20.43 9.98
CA PHE A 3 -17.58 -19.29 10.77
C PHE A 3 -18.14 -18.06 10.06
N ASP A 4 -19.14 -17.41 10.66
CA ASP A 4 -19.52 -16.06 10.30
C ASP A 4 -18.34 -15.15 10.62
N LEU A 5 -17.35 -15.15 9.72
CA LEU A 5 -16.31 -14.15 9.73
C LEU A 5 -17.01 -12.81 9.50
N PRO A 6 -16.74 -11.79 10.33
CA PRO A 6 -17.34 -10.49 10.13
C PRO A 6 -17.07 -10.02 8.70
N PRO A 7 -18.05 -9.35 8.05
CA PRO A 7 -17.85 -8.82 6.71
C PRO A 7 -16.56 -8.01 6.70
N LEU A 8 -15.68 -8.41 5.80
CA LEU A 8 -14.35 -7.86 5.67
C LEU A 8 -14.49 -6.36 5.36
N LYS A 9 -14.20 -5.52 6.36
CA LYS A 9 -14.35 -4.07 6.26
C LYS A 9 -13.20 -3.54 5.39
N PRO A 10 -13.47 -2.66 4.42
CA PRO A 10 -12.40 -1.95 3.71
C PRO A 10 -11.53 -1.19 4.70
N ASP A 11 -10.22 -1.30 4.56
CA ASP A 11 -9.29 -0.53 5.37
C ASP A 11 -9.33 0.95 4.98
N THR A 12 -9.10 1.84 5.93
CA THR A 12 -8.83 3.25 5.63
C THR A 12 -7.36 3.41 5.23
N VAL A 13 -7.02 4.50 4.51
CA VAL A 13 -5.61 4.76 4.16
C VAL A 13 -4.77 5.01 5.42
N GLU A 14 -5.39 5.54 6.48
CA GLU A 14 -4.75 5.72 7.77
C GLU A 14 -4.42 4.40 8.45
N GLU A 15 -5.35 3.44 8.46
CA GLU A 15 -5.11 2.07 8.97
C GLU A 15 -4.01 1.38 8.14
N VAL A 16 -4.02 1.54 6.82
CA VAL A 16 -2.95 1.02 5.95
C VAL A 16 -1.59 1.59 6.35
N PHE A 17 -1.52 2.90 6.55
CA PHE A 17 -0.26 3.55 6.93
C PHE A 17 0.20 3.16 8.33
N ALA A 18 -0.72 3.06 9.30
CA ALA A 18 -0.39 2.79 10.70
C ALA A 18 -0.06 1.31 10.97
N GLU A 19 -0.77 0.38 10.35
CA GLU A 19 -0.71 -1.04 10.71
C GLU A 19 -0.03 -1.90 9.65
N LYS A 20 -0.07 -1.49 8.38
CA LYS A 20 0.36 -2.31 7.25
C LYS A 20 1.63 -1.80 6.58
N CYS A 21 2.06 -0.58 6.88
CA CYS A 21 3.24 0.04 6.30
C CYS A 21 4.50 -0.35 7.06
N GLN A 22 5.47 -0.94 6.36
CA GLN A 22 6.73 -1.40 6.94
C GLN A 22 7.91 -0.95 6.10
N ARG A 23 9.02 -0.61 6.75
CA ARG A 23 10.29 -0.37 6.07
C ARG A 23 10.83 -1.68 5.51
N ILE A 24 11.36 -1.64 4.29
CA ILE A 24 12.03 -2.77 3.67
C ILE A 24 13.38 -2.35 3.10
N ASN A 25 14.27 -3.32 2.94
CA ASN A 25 15.43 -3.19 2.07
C ASN A 25 15.14 -3.91 0.75
N LEU A 26 15.19 -3.17 -0.36
CA LEU A 26 14.94 -3.71 -1.70
C LEU A 26 15.96 -4.77 -2.13
N ASP A 27 17.17 -4.76 -1.57
CA ASP A 27 18.19 -5.79 -1.85
C ASP A 27 17.74 -7.18 -1.39
N TYR A 28 16.85 -7.25 -0.40
CA TYR A 28 16.32 -8.49 0.17
C TYR A 28 14.85 -8.74 -0.20
N TYR A 29 14.23 -7.85 -0.99
CA TYR A 29 12.81 -7.92 -1.32
C TYR A 29 12.60 -8.15 -2.82
N SER A 30 12.14 -9.35 -3.19
CA SER A 30 11.87 -9.67 -4.59
C SER A 30 10.55 -9.05 -5.04
N LEU A 31 10.64 -8.11 -5.99
CA LEU A 31 9.50 -7.47 -6.65
C LEU A 31 9.13 -8.15 -7.97
N TYR A 32 9.47 -9.43 -8.11
CA TYR A 32 9.15 -10.19 -9.31
C TYR A 32 7.63 -10.29 -9.48
N HIS A 33 7.13 -10.02 -10.70
CA HIS A 33 5.71 -9.91 -11.05
C HIS A 33 4.91 -8.77 -10.40
N PHE A 34 5.57 -7.72 -9.91
CA PHE A 34 4.86 -6.50 -9.56
C PHE A 34 4.64 -5.65 -10.81
N ASP A 35 3.41 -5.20 -11.00
CA ASP A 35 3.07 -4.14 -11.94
C ASP A 35 3.59 -2.80 -11.42
N GLU A 36 3.66 -1.80 -12.30
CA GLU A 36 4.20 -0.49 -11.97
C GLU A 36 3.24 0.62 -12.38
N LEU A 37 3.02 1.57 -11.47
CA LEU A 37 2.34 2.83 -11.72
C LEU A 37 3.19 3.98 -11.18
N THR A 38 3.44 4.99 -12.00
CA THR A 38 4.11 6.22 -11.56
C THR A 38 3.09 7.34 -11.38
N ILE A 39 3.06 7.93 -10.19
CA ILE A 39 2.18 9.05 -9.82
C ILE A 39 3.07 10.22 -9.42
N GLU A 40 3.07 11.29 -10.21
CA GLU A 40 3.84 12.53 -9.90
C GLU A 40 5.32 12.28 -9.58
N GLY A 41 5.95 11.34 -10.30
CA GLY A 41 7.35 10.96 -10.11
C GLY A 41 7.60 9.95 -8.99
N ARG A 42 6.59 9.60 -8.16
CA ARG A 42 6.67 8.50 -7.21
C ARG A 42 6.29 7.19 -7.89
N LYS A 43 7.20 6.22 -7.82
CA LYS A 43 6.99 4.86 -8.30
C LYS A 43 6.21 4.04 -7.28
N PHE A 44 5.14 3.40 -7.73
CA PHE A 44 4.39 2.39 -7.01
C PHE A 44 4.51 1.07 -7.75
N GLN A 45 5.16 0.11 -7.11
CA GLN A 45 5.19 -1.27 -7.60
C GLN A 45 4.12 -2.02 -6.82
N TYR A 46 3.21 -2.73 -7.48
CA TYR A 46 2.14 -3.41 -6.78
C TYR A 46 1.81 -4.75 -7.41
N ARG A 47 1.17 -5.61 -6.63
CA ARG A 47 0.63 -6.88 -7.08
C ARG A 47 -0.74 -7.07 -6.47
N LEU A 48 -1.72 -7.37 -7.33
CA LEU A 48 -3.07 -7.71 -6.91
C LEU A 48 -3.14 -9.16 -6.42
N SER A 49 -4.02 -9.42 -5.46
CA SER A 49 -4.46 -10.77 -5.14
C SER A 49 -5.20 -11.38 -6.34
N SER A 50 -5.33 -12.71 -6.36
CA SER A 50 -5.97 -13.42 -7.49
C SER A 50 -7.41 -13.00 -7.76
N ASN A 51 -8.13 -12.50 -6.74
CA ASN A 51 -9.48 -11.95 -6.84
C ASN A 51 -9.52 -10.43 -7.04
N GLY A 52 -8.39 -9.72 -6.97
CA GLY A 52 -8.32 -8.26 -7.13
C GLY A 52 -8.79 -7.43 -5.92
N ASP A 53 -9.26 -8.08 -4.86
CA ASP A 53 -9.78 -7.38 -3.66
C ASP A 53 -8.67 -6.74 -2.82
N PHE A 54 -7.46 -7.29 -2.87
CA PHE A 54 -6.31 -6.81 -2.12
C PHE A 54 -5.13 -6.52 -3.04
N MET A 55 -4.25 -5.62 -2.58
CA MET A 55 -2.94 -5.42 -3.17
C MET A 55 -1.84 -5.44 -2.11
N THR A 56 -0.67 -5.90 -2.53
CA THR A 56 0.59 -5.55 -1.88
C THR A 56 1.25 -4.50 -2.75
N LEU A 57 1.69 -3.40 -2.14
CA LEU A 57 2.41 -2.35 -2.86
C LEU A 57 3.74 -2.00 -2.17
N VAL A 58 4.68 -1.57 -2.97
CA VAL A 58 5.98 -1.04 -2.58
C VAL A 58 6.15 0.34 -3.19
N SER A 59 6.58 1.27 -2.35
CA SER A 59 6.89 2.64 -2.77
C SER A 59 8.01 3.22 -1.90
N THR A 60 8.27 4.51 -2.06
CA THR A 60 9.18 5.26 -1.21
C THR A 60 8.37 6.11 -0.26
N PHE A 61 8.85 6.35 0.96
CA PHE A 61 8.34 7.33 1.91
C PHE A 61 9.52 7.96 2.67
N ASN A 62 9.64 9.29 2.66
CA ASN A 62 10.79 10.02 3.24
C ASN A 62 12.15 9.45 2.78
N GLY A 63 12.27 9.08 1.50
CA GLY A 63 13.49 8.50 0.92
C GLY A 63 13.77 7.04 1.29
N GLN A 64 12.89 6.39 2.06
CA GLN A 64 13.01 4.98 2.45
C GLN A 64 12.02 4.11 1.68
N SER A 65 12.45 2.91 1.28
CA SER A 65 11.54 1.94 0.67
C SER A 65 10.58 1.36 1.71
N VAL A 66 9.30 1.33 1.36
CA VAL A 66 8.23 0.82 2.21
C VAL A 66 7.38 -0.18 1.46
N VAL A 67 6.88 -1.18 2.19
CA VAL A 67 5.85 -2.12 1.73
C VAL A 67 4.57 -1.90 2.51
N MET A 68 3.44 -2.00 1.82
CA MET A 68 2.11 -2.10 2.42
C MET A 68 1.46 -3.38 1.91
N VAL A 69 1.13 -4.28 2.84
CA VAL A 69 0.58 -5.61 2.53
C VAL A 69 -0.92 -5.66 2.79
N SER A 70 -1.65 -6.49 2.03
CA SER A 70 -3.09 -6.72 2.24
C SER A 70 -3.93 -5.44 2.27
N VAL A 71 -3.63 -4.51 1.37
CA VAL A 71 -4.35 -3.24 1.21
C VAL A 71 -5.61 -3.48 0.41
N TRP A 72 -6.77 -3.11 0.94
CA TRP A 72 -8.04 -3.26 0.21
C TRP A 72 -8.05 -2.33 -1.01
N THR A 73 -8.41 -2.86 -2.18
CA THR A 73 -8.37 -2.11 -3.45
C THR A 73 -9.58 -1.20 -3.65
N ASN A 74 -10.64 -1.39 -2.88
CA ASN A 74 -11.93 -0.69 -3.01
C ASN A 74 -12.55 -0.88 -4.40
N MET A 75 -12.34 -2.05 -5.01
CA MET A 75 -12.73 -2.36 -6.39
C MET A 75 -12.02 -1.51 -7.46
N ASP A 76 -11.08 -0.63 -7.06
CA ASP A 76 -10.32 0.26 -7.95
C ASP A 76 -8.92 0.52 -7.36
N HIS A 77 -7.99 -0.37 -7.69
CA HIS A 77 -6.63 -0.33 -7.18
C HIS A 77 -5.87 0.93 -7.64
N GLU A 78 -6.12 1.46 -8.84
CA GLU A 78 -5.45 2.68 -9.31
C GLU A 78 -5.89 3.90 -8.52
N LYS A 79 -7.20 4.06 -8.30
CA LYS A 79 -7.71 5.11 -7.43
C LYS A 79 -7.15 4.96 -6.02
N ARG A 80 -7.10 3.72 -5.51
CA ARG A 80 -6.54 3.44 -4.19
C ARG A 80 -5.07 3.83 -4.08
N LEU A 81 -4.25 3.56 -5.10
CA LEU A 81 -2.85 4.00 -5.15
C LEU A 81 -2.73 5.52 -5.12
N ARG A 82 -3.63 6.25 -5.79
CA ARG A 82 -3.68 7.73 -5.73
C ARG A 82 -4.04 8.24 -4.34
N ASP A 83 -5.00 7.62 -3.67
CA ASP A 83 -5.38 7.98 -2.29
C ASP A 83 -4.20 7.78 -1.33
N ILE A 84 -3.48 6.66 -1.47
CA ILE A 84 -2.26 6.36 -0.71
C ILE A 84 -1.17 7.40 -1.00
N HIS A 85 -0.93 7.72 -2.28
CA HIS A 85 0.04 8.76 -2.67
C HIS A 85 -0.24 10.10 -2.00
N GLN A 86 -1.49 10.58 -2.05
CA GLN A 86 -1.88 11.84 -1.42
C GLN A 86 -1.69 11.79 0.10
N TYR A 87 -1.99 10.65 0.73
CA TYR A 87 -1.77 10.48 2.17
C TYR A 87 -0.28 10.48 2.54
N LEU A 88 0.57 9.78 1.78
CA LEU A 88 2.01 9.77 1.99
C LEU A 88 2.58 11.19 1.86
N LEU A 89 2.24 11.92 0.79
CA LEU A 89 2.68 13.31 0.61
C LEU A 89 2.31 14.19 1.81
N LYS A 90 1.08 14.08 2.31
CA LYS A 90 0.62 14.82 3.48
C LYS A 90 1.46 14.48 4.72
N LYS A 91 1.79 13.20 4.94
CA LYS A 91 2.58 12.76 6.10
C LYS A 91 4.05 13.21 6.00
N GLU A 92 4.63 13.19 4.81
CA GLU A 92 5.99 13.70 4.57
C GLU A 92 6.06 15.21 4.84
N GLN A 93 5.07 15.99 4.35
CA GLN A 93 4.97 17.44 4.61
C GLN A 93 4.79 17.76 6.10
N GLN A 94 4.15 16.87 6.87
CA GLN A 94 3.98 16.99 8.31
C GLN A 94 5.23 16.57 9.11
N GLY A 95 6.28 16.07 8.46
CA GLY A 95 7.48 15.55 9.12
C GLY A 95 7.23 14.25 9.90
N VAL A 96 6.16 13.52 9.58
CA VAL A 96 5.83 12.26 10.24
C VAL A 96 6.79 11.18 9.78
N THR A 97 7.30 10.40 10.73
CA THR A 97 8.10 9.20 10.44
C THR A 97 7.20 7.97 10.41
N LEU A 98 7.68 6.88 9.78
CA LEU A 98 6.96 5.61 9.84
C LEU A 98 6.82 5.16 11.29
N PRO A 99 5.70 4.50 11.64
CA PRO A 99 5.56 3.84 12.94
C PRO A 99 6.68 2.83 13.20
#